data_AF-A0A965SY71-F1
#
_entry.id   AF-A0A965SY71-F1
#
_cell.length_a   1.000
_cell.length_b   1.000
_cell.length_c   1.000
_cell.angle_alpha   90.00
_cell.angle_beta   90.00
_cell.angle_gamma   90.00
#
_symmetry.space_group_name_H-M   'P 1'
#
loop_
_entity.id
_entity.type
_entity.pdbx_description
1 polymer ?
#
loop_
_entity_poly.entity_id
_entity_poly.type
_entity_poly.pdbx_seq_one_letter_code
_entity_poly.pdbx_strand_id
1 'polypeptide(L)' 'QDTASITDNGKENSLIRVDSGANLDQVVKALNMLGATPQDLISILQALRAAGALRAELEVI' A
#
# COMPACT_ATOMS: atom_id res chain seq x y z
N GLN A 1 8.40 13.14 11.22
CA GLN A 1 9.60 12.50 11.78
C GLN A 1 9.41 11.04 11.35
N ASP A 2 9.86 10.62 10.17
CA ASP A 2 11.26 10.47 9.74
C ASP A 2 11.46 10.93 8.29
N THR A 3 12.39 11.86 8.08
CA THR A 3 12.87 12.23 6.74
C THR A 3 14.37 12.03 6.72
N ALA A 4 14.82 10.93 6.12
CA ALA A 4 16.24 10.71 5.86
C ALA A 4 16.70 11.73 4.79
N SER A 5 17.59 12.64 5.20
CA SER A 5 18.28 13.55 4.28
C SER A 5 19.48 12.80 3.69
N ILE A 6 19.49 12.61 2.37
CA ILE A 6 20.65 12.12 1.65
C ILE A 6 21.19 13.29 0.83
N THR A 7 22.36 13.79 1.21
CA THR A 7 23.12 14.81 0.46
C THR A 7 24.05 14.09 -0.51
N ASP A 8 23.71 14.09 -1.80
CA ASP A 8 24.62 13.71 -2.88
C ASP A 8 24.99 14.96 -3.71
N ASN A 9 26.30 15.24 -3.76
CA ASN A 9 26.86 16.46 -4.34
C ASN A 9 27.19 16.22 -5.81
N GLY A 10 26.18 16.28 -6.69
CA GLY A 10 26.43 16.21 -8.12
C GLY A 10 25.21 15.93 -8.99
N LYS A 11 24.70 17.00 -9.61
CA LYS A 11 23.79 17.05 -10.79
C LYS A 11 22.29 17.07 -10.48
N GLU A 12 21.71 18.19 -10.91
CA GLU A 12 20.28 18.48 -11.13
C GLU A 12 19.29 17.78 -10.20
N ASN A 13 18.95 18.55 -9.16
CA ASN A 13 17.94 18.34 -8.14
C ASN A 13 16.54 18.04 -8.72
N SER A 14 16.32 16.82 -9.20
CA SER A 14 14.98 16.24 -9.35
C SER A 14 14.73 15.36 -8.13
N LEU A 15 14.22 15.97 -7.07
CA LEU A 15 13.77 15.26 -5.87
C LEU A 15 12.50 14.48 -6.25
N ILE A 16 12.66 13.24 -6.72
CA ILE A 16 11.53 12.34 -6.92
C ILE A 16 11.05 11.93 -5.53
N ARG A 17 9.94 12.53 -5.09
CA ARG A 17 9.17 12.08 -3.95
C ARG A 17 8.63 10.70 -4.28
N VAL A 18 9.29 9.65 -3.77
CA VAL A 18 8.74 8.31 -3.78
C VAL A 18 7.78 8.22 -2.62
N ASP A 19 6.48 8.17 -2.92
CA ASP A 19 5.45 7.90 -1.91
C ASP A 19 5.71 6.51 -1.31
N SER A 20 6.33 6.50 -0.13
CA SER A 20 6.61 5.27 0.63
C SER A 20 5.32 4.76 1.25
N GLY A 21 4.50 4.10 0.43
CA GLY A 21 3.30 3.41 0.87
C GLY A 21 2.88 2.39 -0.17
N ALA A 22 2.74 1.13 0.23
CA ALA A 22 2.02 0.17 -0.60
C ALA A 22 0.56 0.64 -0.67
N ASN A 23 0.17 1.20 -1.82
CA ASN A 23 -1.21 1.57 -2.08
C ASN A 23 -2.07 0.31 -2.02
N LEU A 24 -3.15 0.33 -1.24
CA LEU A 24 -4.05 -0.82 -1.11
C LEU A 24 -4.57 -1.30 -2.47
N ASP A 25 -4.82 -0.37 -3.39
CA ASP A 25 -5.16 -0.64 -4.79
C ASP A 25 -4.13 -1.55 -5.49
N GLN A 26 -2.83 -1.32 -5.26
CA GLN A 26 -1.76 -2.12 -5.85
C GLN A 26 -1.73 -3.53 -5.26
N VAL A 27 -1.98 -3.66 -3.96
CA VAL A 27 -2.08 -4.95 -3.27
C VAL A 27 -3.29 -5.75 -3.79
N VAL A 28 -4.45 -5.11 -3.92
CA VAL A 28 -5.67 -5.73 -4.44
C VAL A 28 -5.51 -6.14 -5.90
N LYS A 29 -4.88 -5.30 -6.74
CA LYS A 29 -4.57 -5.65 -8.14
C LYS A 29 -3.64 -6.85 -8.24
N ALA A 30 -2.57 -6.90 -7.45
CA ALA A 30 -1.65 -8.03 -7.43
C ALA A 30 -2.34 -9.33 -7.00
N LEU A 31 -3.21 -9.27 -5.98
CA LEU A 31 -3.97 -10.44 -5.52
C LEU A 31 -5.03 -10.89 -6.53
N ASN A 32 -5.74 -9.96 -7.18
CA ASN A 32 -6.69 -10.26 -8.26
C ASN A 32 -5.97 -10.94 -9.44
N MET A 33 -4.79 -10.47 -9.82
CA MET A 33 -3.98 -11.07 -10.89
C MET A 33 -3.48 -12.48 -10.52
N LEU A 34 -3.26 -12.75 -9.24
CA LEU A 34 -2.86 -14.06 -8.73
C LEU A 34 -4.03 -15.06 -8.68
N GLY A 35 -5.27 -14.60 -8.94
CA GLY A 35 -6.46 -15.45 -8.93
C GLY A 35 -7.15 -15.54 -7.57
N ALA A 36 -6.87 -14.62 -6.64
CA ALA A 36 -7.65 -14.52 -5.41
C ALA A 36 -9.11 -14.19 -5.76
N THR A 37 -10.05 -14.94 -5.19
CA THR A 37 -11.47 -14.63 -5.41
C THR A 37 -11.87 -13.38 -4.62
N PRO A 38 -12.95 -12.67 -5.02
CA PRO A 38 -13.46 -11.56 -4.22
C PRO A 38 -13.75 -11.95 -2.77
N GLN A 39 -14.17 -13.20 -2.54
CA GLN A 39 -14.41 -13.76 -1.20
C GLN A 39 -13.12 -13.86 -0.38
N ASP A 40 -12.01 -14.27 -1.00
CA ASP A 40 -10.69 -14.35 -0.35
C ASP A 40 -10.17 -12.96 -0.01
N LEU A 41 -10.35 -11.99 -0.91
CA LEU A 41 -9.97 -10.60 -0.66
C LEU A 41 -10.73 -10.02 0.53
N ILE A 42 -12.05 -10.23 0.61
CA ILE A 42 -12.85 -9.80 1.75
C ILE A 42 -12.32 -10.42 3.04
N SER A 43 -12.01 -11.73 3.03
CA SER A 43 -11.49 -12.45 4.20
C SER A 43 -10.12 -11.92 4.65
N ILE A 44 -9.22 -11.62 3.70
CA ILE A 44 -7.90 -11.02 3.98
C ILE A 44 -8.06 -9.61 4.54
N LEU A 45 -8.90 -8.77 3.93
CA LEU A 45 -9.13 -7.39 4.39
C LEU A 45 -9.77 -7.35 5.78
N GLN A 46 -10.68 -8.28 6.08
CA GLN A 46 -11.27 -8.44 7.41
C GLN A 46 -10.22 -8.90 8.44
N ALA A 47 -9.35 -9.86 8.08
CA ALA A 47 -8.26 -10.30 8.95
C ALA A 47 -7.26 -9.17 9.23
N LEU A 48 -6.91 -8.37 8.22
CA LEU A 48 -6.03 -7.21 8.36
C LEU A 48 -6.67 -6.09 9.23
N ARG A 49 -7.98 -5.88 9.12
CA ARG A 49 -8.73 -4.99 10.02
C ARG A 49 -8.68 -5.49 11.46
N ALA A 50 -8.97 -6.77 11.67
CA ALA A 50 -8.97 -7.38 13.01
C ALA A 50 -7.58 -7.36 13.67
N ALA A 51 -6.52 -7.51 12.87
CA ALA A 51 -5.13 -7.39 13.29
C ALA A 51 -4.69 -5.93 13.57
N GLY A 52 -5.56 -4.94 13.28
CA GLY A 52 -5.22 -3.51 13.39
C GLY A 52 -4.24 -3.01 12.32
N ALA A 53 -3.90 -3.86 11.34
CA ALA A 53 -3.00 -3.55 10.24
C ALA A 53 -3.68 -2.72 9.13
N LEU A 54 -5.02 -2.66 9.13
CA LEU A 54 -5.81 -1.91 8.17
C LEU A 54 -6.74 -0.91 8.88
N ARG A 55 -6.42 0.38 8.77
CA ARG A 55 -7.28 1.50 9.18
C ARG A 55 -8.07 1.99 7.96
N ALA A 56 -9.16 1.31 7.64
CA ALA A 56 -10.07 1.68 6.55
C ALA A 56 -11.49 1.25 6.89
N GLU A 57 -12.52 1.74 6.20
CA GLU A 57 -13.88 1.20 6.23
C GLU A 57 -14.08 0.29 5.01
N LEU A 58 -14.69 -0.88 5.22
CA LEU A 58 -14.94 -1.85 4.15
C LEU A 58 -16.43 -1.72 3.80
N GLU A 59 -16.71 -1.19 2.62
CA GLU A 59 -18.06 -1.09 2.06
C GLU A 59 -18.22 -2.14 0.96
N VAL A 60 -19.32 -2.89 0.98
CA VAL A 60 -19.67 -3.90 -0.02
C VAL A 60 -20.97 -3.44 -0.68
N ILE A 61 -20.93 -3.20 -2.00
CA ILE A 61 -22.05 -2.72 -2.84
C ILE A 61 -22.46 -3.78 -3.86
#